data_AF-A0A1N7DUC2-F1
#
_entry.id   AF-A0A1N7DUC2-F1
#
_cell.length_a   1.000
_cell.length_b   1.000
_cell.length_c   1.000
_cell.angle_alpha   90.00
_cell.angle_beta   90.00
_cell.angle_gamma   90.00
#
_symmetry.space_group_name_H-M   'P 1'
#
loop_
_entity.id
_entity.type
_entity.pdbx_description
1 polymer ?
#
loop_
_entity_poly.entity_id
_entity_poly.type
_entity_poly.pdbx_seq_one_letter_code
_entity_poly.pdbx_strand_id
1 'polypeptide(L)' 'MRKFIYILIVILLLVLFIKPTIQEFFAKDDCLDRGGSYNAQSQICEGARSPN' A
#
# COMPACT_ATOMS: atom_id res chain seq x y z
N MET A 1 -10.44 16.65 -27.86
CA MET A 1 -10.78 15.21 -27.73
C MET A 1 -9.55 14.36 -27.37
N ARG A 2 -8.55 14.15 -28.25
CA ARG A 2 -7.39 13.27 -27.97
C ARG A 2 -6.56 13.65 -26.72
N LYS A 3 -6.37 14.96 -26.45
CA LYS A 3 -5.63 15.44 -25.28
C LYS A 3 -6.25 14.98 -23.94
N PHE A 4 -7.57 14.92 -23.84
CA PHE A 4 -8.26 14.46 -22.63
C PHE A 4 -8.10 12.95 -22.40
N ILE A 5 -8.02 12.18 -23.48
CA ILE A 5 -7.76 10.73 -23.42
C ILE A 5 -6.37 10.47 -22.84
N TYR A 6 -5.36 11.21 -23.27
CA TYR A 6 -4.00 11.09 -22.72
C TYR A 6 -3.95 11.46 -21.23
N ILE A 7 -4.66 12.52 -20.82
CA ILE A 7 -4.75 12.91 -19.40
C ILE A 7 -5.39 11.79 -18.57
N LEU A 8 -6.49 11.19 -19.06
CA LEU A 8 -7.13 10.07 -18.39
C LEU A 8 -6.22 8.85 -18.28
N ILE A 9 -5.46 8.53 -19.33
CA ILE A 9 -4.49 7.42 -19.30
C ILE A 9 -3.39 7.68 -18.26
N VAL A 10 -2.86 8.90 -18.20
CA VAL A 10 -1.84 9.26 -17.20
C VAL A 10 -2.39 9.15 -15.78
N ILE A 11 -3.61 9.65 -15.53
CA ILE A 11 -4.26 9.51 -14.21
C ILE A 11 -4.47 8.04 -13.87
N LEU A 12 -4.95 7.23 -14.82
CA LEU A 12 -5.16 5.81 -14.61
C LEU A 12 -3.84 5.09 -14.25
N LEU A 13 -2.76 5.39 -14.97
CA LEU A 13 -1.43 4.86 -14.68
C LEU A 13 -0.99 5.29 -13.28
N LEU A 14 -1.10 6.57 -12.91
CA LEU A 14 -0.74 7.05 -11.59
C LEU A 14 -1.51 6.30 -10.48
N VAL A 15 -2.82 6.09 -10.64
CA VAL A 15 -3.62 5.34 -9.66
C VAL A 15 -3.16 3.88 -9.54
N LEU A 16 -2.82 3.23 -10.65
CA LEU A 16 -2.31 1.86 -10.64
C LEU A 16 -0.95 1.74 -9.95
N PHE A 17 -0.07 2.74 -10.08
CA PHE A 17 1.23 2.77 -9.42
C PHE A 17 1.15 3.14 -7.93
N ILE A 18 0.20 4.00 -7.56
CA ILE A 18 0.07 4.49 -6.18
C ILE A 18 -0.62 3.46 -5.27
N LYS A 19 -1.61 2.72 -5.77
CA LYS A 19 -2.36 1.71 -5.00
C LYS A 19 -1.49 0.69 -4.23
N PRO A 20 -0.57 -0.04 -4.88
CA PRO A 20 0.21 -1.07 -4.18
C PRO A 20 1.09 -0.47 -3.09
N THR A 21 1.73 0.67 -3.37
CA THR A 21 2.60 1.38 -2.42
C THR A 21 1.85 1.85 -1.18
N ILE A 22 0.63 2.36 -1.35
CA ILE A 22 -0.21 2.80 -0.23
C ILE A 22 -0.64 1.60 0.64
N GLN A 23 -0.97 0.47 0.03
CA GLN A 23 -1.37 -0.73 0.78
C GLN A 23 -0.23 -1.29 1.64
N GLU A 24 1.00 -1.33 1.11
CA GLU A 24 2.17 -1.75 1.89
C GLU A 24 2.48 -0.77 3.02
N PHE A 25 2.33 0.54 2.78
CA PHE A 25 2.55 1.56 3.80
C PHE A 25 1.57 1.42 4.97
N PHE A 26 0.27 1.28 4.68
CA PHE A 26 -0.74 1.09 5.73
C PHE A 26 -0.59 -0.24 6.48
N ALA A 27 -0.25 -1.33 5.79
CA ALA A 27 -0.02 -2.62 6.44
C ALA A 27 1.20 -2.58 7.37
N LYS A 28 2.25 -1.85 6.98
CA LYS A 28 3.42 -1.62 7.80
C LYS A 28 3.10 -0.76 9.02
N ASP A 29 2.41 0.36 8.83
CA ASP A 29 2.06 1.27 9.93
C ASP A 29 1.16 0.58 10.95
N ASP A 30 0.09 -0.11 10.52
CA ASP A 30 -0.79 -0.86 11.44
C ASP A 30 -0.04 -1.97 12.18
N CYS A 31 0.93 -2.62 11.54
CA CYS A 31 1.79 -3.61 12.19
C CYS A 31 2.66 -3.00 13.30
N LEU A 32 3.32 -1.88 13.01
CA LEU A 32 4.20 -1.19 13.94
C LEU A 32 3.41 -0.58 15.10
N ASP A 33 2.22 -0.02 14.83
CA ASP A 33 1.31 0.52 15.85
C ASP A 33 0.83 -0.55 16.84
N ARG A 34 0.70 -1.81 16.38
CA ARG A 34 0.38 -2.98 17.22
C ARG A 34 1.59 -3.54 17.97
N GLY A 35 2.76 -2.91 17.85
CA GLY A 35 4.02 -3.36 18.45
C GLY A 35 4.64 -4.58 17.76
N GLY A 36 4.22 -4.87 16.52
CA GLY A 36 4.80 -5.92 15.69
C GLY A 36 6.02 -5.45 14.90
N SER A 37 6.65 -6.41 14.21
CA SER A 37 7.73 -6.19 13.26
C SER A 37 7.22 -6.54 11.86
N TYR A 38 7.20 -5.55 10.97
CA TYR A 38 6.71 -5.76 9.61
C TYR A 38 7.83 -6.26 8.69
N ASN A 39 7.64 -7.42 8.08
CA ASN A 39 8.54 -7.97 7.08
C ASN A 39 8.06 -7.59 5.67
N ALA A 40 8.76 -6.65 5.03
CA ALA A 40 8.41 -6.15 3.70
C ALA A 40 8.58 -7.20 2.58
N GLN A 41 9.37 -8.26 2.80
CA GLN A 41 9.59 -9.30 1.79
C GLN A 41 8.44 -10.32 1.76
N SER A 42 7.90 -10.67 2.93
CA SER A 42 6.77 -11.60 3.05
C SER A 42 5.41 -10.90 3.18
N GLN A 43 5.40 -9.58 3.36
CA GLN A 43 4.22 -8.77 3.68
C GLN A 43 3.49 -9.25 4.96
N ILE A 44 4.23 -9.87 5.88
CA ILE A 44 3.69 -10.41 7.14
C ILE A 44 4.07 -9.49 8.30
N CYS A 45 3.12 -9.29 9.21
CA CYS A 45 3.37 -8.67 10.50
C CYS A 45 3.65 -9.74 11.56
N GLU A 46 4.85 -9.74 12.13
CA GLU A 46 5.28 -10.70 13.14
C GLU A 46 5.25 -10.06 14.54
N GLY A 47 4.89 -10.81 15.57
CA GLY A 47 4.97 -10.33 16.96
C GLY A 47 3.96 -9.25 17.35
N ALA A 48 3.09 -8.81 16.44
CA ALA A 48 1.93 -8.01 16.80
C ALA A 48 1.06 -8.83 17.76
N ARG A 49 0.65 -8.22 18.87
CA ARG A 49 -0.21 -8.85 19.85
C ARG A 49 -1.54 -9.18 19.16
N SER A 50 -1.71 -10.43 18.75
CA SER A 50 -2.97 -10.92 18.19
C SER A 50 -4.07 -10.58 19.20
N PRO A 51 -5.12 -9.83 18.81
CA PRO A 51 -6.27 -9.68 19.67
C PRO A 51 -6.94 -11.04 19.73
N ASN A 52 -6.61 -11.82 20.76
CA ASN A 52 -7.51 -12.85 21.29
C ASN A 52 -8.73 -12.14 21.88
#